data_AF-A0AB36ZTW3-F1
#
_entry.id   AF-A0AB36ZTW3-F1
#
_cell.length_a   1.000
_cell.length_b   1.000
_cell.length_c   1.000
_cell.angle_alpha   90.00
_cell.angle_beta   90.00
_cell.angle_gamma   90.00
#
_symmetry.space_group_name_H-M   'P 1'
#
loop_
_entity.id
_entity.type
_entity.pdbx_description
1 polymer ?
#
loop_
_entity_poly.entity_id
_entity_poly.type
_entity_poly.pdbx_seq_one_letter_code
_entity_poly.pdbx_strand_id
1 'polypeptide(L)'
;MKKSFYLLIISIFSFIGCTGSPNISSDFVVDYKQKVKEDFKNEVYKNYNINREKTVYVGNEIVENSSLKRYCKDVFIIKYKASMDYKKIIKNKLYEIQGYSKKDNSINYVFVFSENGYFRYLKLDNNGNLKSRSLYDSSGKILISDYIQNDNLKFEAIKLKDEIKSYSKFLDGSFKYQLIYSGRDGNNIKIAYREFLNDMARAAFYQNLTYNLNESTIIRYKNIKIKVLEATNESIKYIVLEE
;
A
#
# COMPACT_ATOMS: atom_id res chain seq x y z
N MET A 1 -41.90 -77.41 -12.13
CA MET A 1 -41.35 -76.90 -13.41
C MET A 1 -42.04 -75.57 -13.76
N LYS A 2 -41.26 -74.63 -14.31
CA LYS A 2 -41.59 -73.26 -14.76
C LYS A 2 -41.75 -72.19 -13.67
N LYS A 3 -40.62 -71.55 -13.33
CA LYS A 3 -40.57 -70.17 -12.80
C LYS A 3 -40.98 -69.22 -13.93
N SER A 4 -42.03 -68.43 -13.73
CA SER A 4 -42.40 -67.33 -14.65
C SER A 4 -41.76 -66.04 -14.14
N PHE A 5 -40.87 -65.47 -14.94
CA PHE A 5 -40.13 -64.24 -14.65
C PHE A 5 -40.89 -63.09 -15.33
N TYR A 6 -41.48 -62.19 -14.55
CA TYR A 6 -42.12 -60.97 -15.08
C TYR A 6 -41.03 -59.99 -15.53
N LEU A 7 -40.96 -59.72 -16.82
CA LEU A 7 -40.10 -58.74 -17.46
C LEU A 7 -40.80 -57.38 -17.43
N LEU A 8 -40.26 -56.45 -16.64
CA LEU A 8 -40.72 -55.07 -16.53
C LEU A 8 -40.08 -54.27 -17.68
N ILE A 9 -40.89 -53.90 -18.68
CA ILE A 9 -40.46 -53.08 -19.82
C ILE A 9 -40.35 -51.63 -19.35
N ILE A 10 -39.12 -51.15 -19.16
CA ILE A 10 -38.82 -49.71 -18.96
C ILE A 10 -38.52 -49.13 -20.34
N SER A 11 -39.39 -48.23 -20.81
CA SER A 11 -39.17 -47.48 -22.04
C SER A 11 -38.04 -46.46 -21.83
N ILE A 12 -36.97 -46.62 -22.62
CA ILE A 12 -35.89 -45.64 -22.68
C ILE A 12 -36.31 -44.54 -23.65
N PHE A 13 -36.72 -43.39 -23.13
CA PHE A 13 -36.82 -42.16 -23.90
C PHE A 13 -35.40 -41.65 -24.17
N SER A 14 -34.94 -41.82 -25.41
CA SER A 14 -33.71 -41.20 -25.90
C SER A 14 -33.94 -39.70 -26.11
N PHE A 15 -33.63 -38.89 -25.11
CA PHE A 15 -33.41 -37.46 -25.33
C PHE A 15 -32.09 -37.30 -26.09
N ILE A 16 -32.19 -36.95 -27.38
CA ILE A 16 -31.07 -36.40 -28.16
C ILE A 16 -30.77 -35.03 -27.56
N GLY A 17 -29.80 -34.99 -26.64
CA GLY A 17 -29.23 -33.76 -26.14
C GLY A 17 -28.42 -33.09 -27.25
N CYS A 18 -28.75 -31.82 -27.54
CA CYS A 18 -27.90 -30.92 -28.31
C CYS A 18 -26.45 -31.02 -27.81
N THR A 19 -25.53 -31.32 -28.72
CA THR A 19 -24.10 -31.35 -28.44
C THR A 19 -23.66 -29.95 -28.00
N GLY A 20 -23.43 -29.77 -26.70
CA GLY A 20 -22.72 -28.61 -26.19
C GLY A 20 -21.36 -28.53 -26.87
N SER A 21 -21.07 -27.38 -27.49
CA SER A 21 -19.74 -27.08 -28.00
C SER A 21 -18.70 -27.35 -26.90
N PRO A 22 -17.53 -27.91 -27.24
CA PRO A 22 -16.52 -28.23 -26.24
C PRO A 22 -16.16 -26.96 -25.45
N ASN A 23 -16.13 -27.07 -24.13
CA ASN A 23 -15.67 -26.02 -23.23
C ASN A 23 -14.21 -25.66 -23.56
N ILE A 24 -14.00 -24.72 -24.47
CA ILE A 24 -12.71 -24.08 -24.69
C ILE A 24 -12.46 -23.24 -23.43
N SER A 25 -11.60 -23.73 -22.54
CA SER A 25 -11.22 -23.00 -21.34
C SER A 25 -10.67 -21.63 -21.74
N SER A 26 -11.28 -20.55 -21.27
CA SER A 26 -10.84 -19.18 -21.54
C SER A 26 -9.41 -18.97 -21.05
N ASP A 27 -8.55 -18.43 -21.91
CA ASP A 27 -7.20 -18.01 -21.53
C ASP A 27 -7.23 -16.68 -20.75
N PHE A 28 -8.31 -15.91 -20.87
CA PHE A 28 -8.49 -14.67 -20.12
C PHE A 28 -8.90 -14.94 -18.67
N VAL A 29 -8.16 -14.40 -17.72
CA VAL A 29 -8.53 -14.33 -16.31
C VAL A 29 -8.72 -12.86 -15.94
N VAL A 30 -9.91 -12.49 -15.47
CA VAL A 30 -10.19 -11.13 -15.00
C VAL A 30 -9.26 -10.81 -13.85
N ASP A 31 -8.62 -9.65 -13.91
CA ASP A 31 -7.74 -9.18 -12.84
C ASP A 31 -8.07 -7.77 -12.40
N TYR A 32 -8.49 -7.68 -11.14
CA TYR A 32 -8.57 -6.42 -10.41
C TYR A 32 -7.34 -6.22 -9.51
N LYS A 33 -6.37 -7.14 -9.49
CA LYS A 33 -5.24 -7.11 -8.57
C LYS A 33 -4.22 -6.07 -9.01
N GLN A 34 -4.18 -4.99 -8.25
CA GLN A 34 -3.12 -3.99 -8.32
C GLN A 34 -1.80 -4.60 -7.83
N LYS A 35 -0.65 -4.17 -8.38
CA LYS A 35 0.64 -4.68 -7.92
C LYS A 35 0.97 -4.05 -6.58
N VAL A 36 1.36 -4.89 -5.63
CA VAL A 36 1.71 -4.44 -4.28
C VAL A 36 3.23 -4.46 -4.15
N LYS A 37 3.80 -3.37 -3.65
CA LYS A 37 5.15 -3.36 -3.08
C LYS A 37 5.04 -3.24 -1.57
N GLU A 38 5.71 -4.14 -0.87
CA GLU A 38 5.79 -4.14 0.58
C GLU A 38 7.20 -3.70 0.96
N ASP A 39 7.31 -2.59 1.68
CA ASP A 39 8.59 -2.06 2.16
C ASP A 39 8.55 -1.94 3.69
N PHE A 40 9.65 -2.35 4.33
CA PHE A 40 9.87 -2.15 5.76
C PHE A 40 10.82 -0.97 5.94
N LYS A 41 10.38 0.06 6.66
CA LYS A 41 11.21 1.23 6.97
C LYS A 41 11.43 1.35 8.46
N ASN A 42 12.69 1.54 8.84
CA ASN A 42 13.06 1.97 10.18
C ASN A 42 13.25 3.48 10.13
N GLU A 43 12.44 4.22 10.86
CA GLU A 43 12.50 5.68 10.93
C GLU A 43 12.78 6.09 12.36
N VAL A 44 13.69 7.04 12.55
CA VAL A 44 13.89 7.71 13.84
C VAL A 44 13.22 9.06 13.76
N TYR A 45 12.26 9.31 14.64
CA TYR A 45 11.58 10.59 14.76
C TYR A 45 11.99 11.25 16.07
N LYS A 46 12.31 12.55 16.00
CA LYS A 46 12.54 13.40 17.16
C LYS A 46 11.76 14.69 16.99
N ASN A 47 11.12 15.16 18.04
CA ASN A 47 10.36 16.41 17.99
C ASN A 47 11.23 17.66 18.26
N TYR A 48 12.54 17.49 18.41
CA TYR A 48 13.51 18.56 18.70
C TYR A 48 14.73 18.44 17.81
N ASN A 49 15.46 19.55 17.68
CA ASN A 49 16.81 19.60 17.15
C ASN A 49 17.73 20.12 18.24
N ILE A 50 18.91 19.52 18.38
CA ILE A 50 19.92 19.98 19.34
C ILE A 50 20.26 21.45 19.06
N ASN A 51 20.42 22.25 20.12
CA ASN A 51 20.75 23.67 20.08
C ASN A 51 19.72 24.57 19.37
N ARG A 52 18.47 24.12 19.21
CA ARG A 52 17.36 24.95 18.72
C ARG A 52 16.40 25.27 19.86
N GLU A 53 16.00 26.53 19.95
CA GLU A 53 14.95 26.97 20.88
C GLU A 53 13.59 26.42 20.46
N LYS A 54 12.82 25.97 21.43
CA LYS A 54 11.43 25.54 21.24
C LYS A 54 10.58 25.96 22.43
N THR A 55 9.34 26.32 22.14
CA THR A 55 8.31 26.59 23.16
C THR A 55 7.22 25.54 23.03
N VAL A 56 6.78 24.97 24.15
CA VAL A 56 5.62 24.08 24.22
C VAL A 56 4.76 24.44 25.44
N TYR A 57 3.53 23.93 25.46
CA TYR A 57 2.57 24.18 26.53
C TYR A 57 2.50 23.00 27.51
N VAL A 58 1.85 23.20 28.65
CA VAL A 58 1.60 22.12 29.62
C VAL A 58 0.81 20.99 28.96
N GLY A 59 1.25 19.76 29.21
CA GLY A 59 0.71 18.54 28.61
C GLY A 59 1.42 18.12 27.32
N ASN A 60 2.25 18.98 26.71
CA ASN A 60 3.00 18.65 25.51
C ASN A 60 4.41 18.11 25.80
N GLU A 61 4.93 17.34 24.84
CA GLU A 61 6.25 16.76 24.86
C GLU A 61 7.33 17.84 24.65
N ILE A 62 8.20 18.03 25.63
CA ILE A 62 9.46 18.76 25.46
C ILE A 62 10.51 17.91 24.73
N VAL A 63 10.39 16.59 24.85
CA VAL A 63 11.25 15.63 24.15
C VAL A 63 10.37 14.47 23.76
N GLU A 64 10.34 14.15 22.47
CA GLU A 64 9.90 12.86 21.98
C GLU A 64 11.02 12.30 21.11
N ASN A 65 11.32 11.03 21.33
CA ASN A 65 12.20 10.25 20.48
C ASN A 65 11.57 8.88 20.26
N SER A 66 11.40 8.55 18.99
CA SER A 66 10.64 7.40 18.53
C SER A 66 11.47 6.65 17.49
N SER A 67 11.78 5.39 17.76
CA SER A 67 12.26 4.43 16.76
C SER A 67 11.06 3.67 16.23
N LEU A 68 10.61 4.05 15.04
CA LEU A 68 9.40 3.55 14.40
C LEU A 68 9.79 2.52 13.35
N LYS A 69 9.30 1.30 13.50
CA LYS A 69 9.31 0.33 12.41
C LYS A 69 7.96 0.42 11.70
N ARG A 70 7.97 0.86 10.45
CA ARG A 70 6.76 1.03 9.65
C ARG A 70 6.72 -0.03 8.56
N TYR A 71 5.59 -0.72 8.50
CA TYR A 71 5.21 -1.46 7.30
C TYR A 71 4.54 -0.50 6.34
N CYS A 72 5.12 -0.27 5.16
CA CYS A 72 4.51 0.52 4.11
C CYS A 72 4.07 -0.40 2.98
N LYS A 73 2.78 -0.37 2.67
CA LYS A 73 2.22 -1.06 1.51
C LYS A 73 1.92 -0.05 0.42
N ASP A 74 2.80 0.05 -0.57
CA ASP A 74 2.57 0.89 -1.74
C ASP A 74 1.88 0.06 -2.81
N VAL A 75 0.73 0.52 -3.27
CA VAL A 75 0.01 -0.11 -4.37
C VAL A 75 0.35 0.62 -5.66
N PHE A 76 0.79 -0.11 -6.68
CA PHE A 76 1.12 0.40 -7.99
C PHE A 76 0.17 -0.16 -9.04
N ILE A 77 -0.26 0.72 -9.94
CA ILE A 77 -1.06 0.38 -11.10
C ILE A 77 -0.16 0.54 -12.33
N ILE A 78 -0.11 -0.50 -13.15
CA ILE A 78 0.54 -0.41 -14.47
C ILE A 78 -0.53 0.00 -15.48
N LYS A 79 -0.27 1.09 -16.18
CA LYS A 79 -1.00 1.48 -17.39
C LYS A 79 -0.04 1.52 -18.57
N TYR A 80 -0.57 1.49 -19.78
CA TYR A 80 0.24 1.52 -21.00
C TYR A 80 -0.07 2.76 -21.83
N LYS A 81 0.96 3.32 -22.45
CA LYS A 81 0.84 4.49 -23.32
C LYS A 81 1.32 4.12 -24.72
N ALA A 82 0.50 4.35 -25.74
CA ALA A 82 0.90 4.09 -27.13
C ALA A 82 1.82 5.19 -27.67
N SER A 83 2.83 4.80 -28.46
CA SER A 83 3.81 5.71 -29.09
C SER A 83 3.22 6.55 -30.23
N MET A 84 2.17 6.06 -30.88
CA MET A 84 1.49 6.70 -32.01
C MET A 84 0.02 6.30 -32.10
N ASP A 85 -0.75 7.06 -32.87
CA ASP A 85 -2.10 6.66 -33.25
C ASP A 85 -2.03 5.48 -34.24
N TYR A 86 -2.87 4.48 -34.02
CA TYR A 86 -2.97 3.33 -34.92
C TYR A 86 -4.36 2.70 -34.84
N LYS A 87 -5.13 2.81 -35.92
CA LYS A 87 -6.53 2.32 -35.97
C LYS A 87 -7.34 2.94 -34.82
N LYS A 88 -7.80 2.13 -33.85
CA LYS A 88 -8.56 2.57 -32.66
C LYS A 88 -7.67 2.83 -31.44
N ILE A 89 -6.36 2.69 -31.58
CA ILE A 89 -5.35 3.02 -30.57
C ILE A 89 -4.98 4.50 -30.74
N ILE A 90 -4.98 5.23 -29.64
CA ILE A 90 -4.78 6.67 -29.57
C ILE A 90 -3.47 6.91 -28.83
N LYS A 91 -2.59 7.70 -29.44
CA LYS A 91 -1.32 8.13 -28.86
C LYS A 91 -1.56 8.78 -27.50
N ASN A 92 -0.66 8.52 -26.56
CA ASN A 92 -0.69 9.10 -25.22
C ASN A 92 -1.88 8.73 -24.30
N LYS A 93 -2.91 8.03 -24.80
CA LYS A 93 -3.97 7.48 -23.95
C LYS A 93 -3.41 6.42 -23.01
N LEU A 94 -3.83 6.45 -21.75
CA LEU A 94 -3.50 5.42 -20.77
C LEU A 94 -4.48 4.24 -20.89
N TYR A 95 -3.93 3.07 -21.19
CA TYR A 95 -4.65 1.83 -21.33
C TYR A 95 -4.46 0.95 -20.09
N GLU A 96 -5.55 0.34 -19.64
CA GLU A 96 -5.60 -0.41 -18.39
C GLU A 96 -5.55 -1.92 -18.64
N ILE A 97 -4.89 -2.63 -17.72
CA ILE A 97 -4.97 -4.07 -17.62
C ILE A 97 -6.37 -4.42 -17.10
N GLN A 98 -7.03 -5.38 -17.75
CA GLN A 98 -8.33 -5.92 -17.33
C GLN A 98 -8.26 -7.41 -16.98
N GLY A 99 -7.12 -8.05 -17.30
CA GLY A 99 -6.89 -9.46 -17.02
C GLY A 99 -5.50 -9.92 -17.41
N TYR A 100 -5.21 -11.21 -17.17
CA TYR A 100 -3.98 -11.87 -17.57
C TYR A 100 -4.26 -13.21 -18.26
N SER A 101 -3.25 -13.75 -18.94
CA SER A 101 -3.31 -15.08 -19.53
C SER A 101 -3.21 -16.14 -18.45
N LYS A 102 -4.17 -17.07 -18.42
CA LYS A 102 -4.17 -18.25 -17.55
C LYS A 102 -2.95 -19.13 -17.78
N LYS A 103 -2.43 -19.14 -19.01
CA LYS A 103 -1.25 -19.92 -19.41
C LYS A 103 0.06 -19.25 -18.98
N ASP A 104 0.10 -17.92 -18.96
CA ASP A 104 1.27 -17.14 -18.56
C ASP A 104 0.83 -15.81 -17.93
N ASN A 105 0.89 -15.75 -16.60
CA ASN A 105 0.48 -14.58 -15.82
C ASN A 105 1.39 -13.35 -16.05
N SER A 106 2.50 -13.46 -16.79
CA SER A 106 3.29 -12.31 -17.22
C SER A 106 2.67 -11.55 -18.41
N ILE A 107 1.67 -12.15 -19.06
CA ILE A 107 0.96 -11.59 -20.21
C ILE A 107 -0.35 -10.98 -19.77
N ASN A 108 -0.48 -9.67 -19.97
CA ASN A 108 -1.63 -8.86 -19.61
C ASN A 108 -2.56 -8.67 -20.80
N TYR A 109 -3.86 -8.81 -20.57
CA TYR A 109 -4.90 -8.36 -21.48
C TYR A 109 -5.21 -6.89 -21.20
N VAL A 110 -4.83 -6.05 -22.15
CA VAL A 110 -4.96 -4.59 -22.06
C VAL A 110 -6.13 -4.15 -22.91
N PHE A 111 -7.12 -3.52 -22.28
CA PHE A 111 -8.30 -3.01 -22.98
C PHE A 111 -7.89 -1.89 -23.91
N VAL A 112 -8.37 -1.92 -25.16
CA VAL A 112 -8.06 -0.89 -26.15
C VAL A 112 -9.29 -0.07 -26.52
N PHE A 113 -10.36 -0.74 -26.93
CA PHE A 113 -11.62 -0.12 -27.33
C PHE A 113 -12.79 -1.08 -27.18
N SER A 114 -14.00 -0.53 -27.22
CA SER A 114 -15.25 -1.29 -27.30
C SER A 114 -15.89 -1.12 -28.67
N GLU A 115 -16.51 -2.18 -29.17
CA GLU A 115 -17.27 -2.16 -30.42
C GLU A 115 -18.54 -2.98 -30.22
N ASN A 116 -19.70 -2.35 -30.47
CA ASN A 116 -21.03 -2.95 -30.28
C ASN A 116 -21.23 -3.55 -28.87
N GLY A 117 -20.73 -2.88 -27.84
CA GLY A 117 -20.82 -3.34 -26.45
C GLY A 117 -19.80 -4.39 -26.03
N TYR A 118 -18.94 -4.85 -26.95
CA TYR A 118 -17.92 -5.85 -26.64
C TYR A 118 -16.53 -5.22 -26.52
N PHE A 119 -15.79 -5.61 -25.49
CA PHE A 119 -14.44 -5.15 -25.25
C PHE A 119 -13.42 -5.86 -26.15
N ARG A 120 -12.34 -5.14 -26.48
CA ARG A 120 -11.24 -5.60 -27.33
C ARG A 120 -9.92 -5.41 -26.61
N TYR A 121 -9.09 -6.44 -26.67
CA TYR A 121 -7.86 -6.51 -25.90
C TYR A 121 -6.65 -6.80 -26.78
N LEU A 122 -5.51 -6.24 -26.39
CA LEU A 122 -4.18 -6.67 -26.83
C LEU A 122 -3.48 -7.42 -25.71
N LYS A 123 -2.47 -8.23 -26.08
CA LYS A 123 -1.61 -8.92 -25.13
C LYS A 123 -0.26 -8.21 -25.01
N LEU A 124 0.04 -7.68 -23.83
CA LEU A 124 1.27 -6.96 -23.52
C LEU A 124 1.94 -7.58 -22.29
N ASP A 125 3.27 -7.56 -22.18
CA ASP A 125 3.91 -7.83 -20.88
C ASP A 125 3.96 -6.59 -19.98
N ASN A 126 4.50 -6.79 -18.78
CA ASN A 126 4.71 -5.75 -17.77
C ASN A 126 5.58 -4.57 -18.22
N ASN A 127 6.35 -4.71 -19.30
CA ASN A 127 7.23 -3.67 -19.83
C ASN A 127 6.62 -2.97 -21.05
N GLY A 128 5.44 -3.42 -21.52
CA GLY A 128 4.75 -2.85 -22.69
C GLY A 128 5.11 -3.52 -24.00
N ASN A 129 5.80 -4.67 -23.99
CA ASN A 129 6.08 -5.39 -25.22
C ASN A 129 4.85 -6.19 -25.66
N LEU A 130 4.50 -6.09 -26.95
CA LEU A 130 3.46 -6.93 -27.56
C LEU A 130 3.87 -8.40 -27.53
N LYS A 131 3.02 -9.24 -26.94
CA LYS A 131 3.18 -10.71 -26.94
C LYS A 131 2.47 -11.39 -28.09
N SER A 132 1.54 -10.67 -28.73
CA SER A 132 0.88 -11.08 -29.95
C SER A 132 0.41 -9.83 -30.69
N ARG A 133 0.43 -9.90 -32.02
CA ARG A 133 -0.14 -8.87 -32.91
C ARG A 133 -1.66 -9.00 -33.08
N SER A 134 -2.29 -10.01 -32.47
CA SER A 134 -3.73 -10.29 -32.63
C SER A 134 -4.60 -9.45 -31.69
N LEU A 135 -5.86 -9.26 -32.08
CA LEU A 135 -6.91 -8.67 -31.25
C LEU A 135 -7.73 -9.78 -30.58
N TYR A 136 -8.03 -9.62 -29.30
CA TYR A 136 -8.71 -10.62 -28.48
C TYR A 136 -10.05 -10.11 -27.93
N ASP A 137 -10.96 -11.04 -27.63
CA ASP A 137 -12.17 -10.78 -26.84
C ASP A 137 -11.97 -11.08 -25.34
N SER A 138 -13.01 -10.89 -24.53
CA SER A 138 -13.02 -11.14 -23.08
C SER A 138 -12.98 -12.62 -22.70
N SER A 139 -13.13 -13.55 -23.64
CA SER A 139 -12.87 -14.98 -23.44
C SER A 139 -11.40 -15.36 -23.71
N GLY A 140 -10.63 -14.42 -24.27
CA GLY A 140 -9.25 -14.63 -24.68
C GLY A 140 -9.12 -15.27 -26.07
N LYS A 141 -10.20 -15.36 -26.84
CA LYS A 141 -10.19 -15.85 -28.22
C LYS A 141 -9.67 -14.77 -29.17
N ILE A 142 -8.92 -15.19 -30.19
CA ILE A 142 -8.48 -14.30 -31.27
C ILE A 142 -9.70 -13.92 -32.12
N LEU A 143 -9.95 -12.62 -32.23
CA LEU A 143 -10.96 -12.03 -33.12
C LEU A 143 -10.37 -11.69 -34.48
N ILE A 144 -9.20 -11.06 -34.47
CA ILE A 144 -8.49 -10.65 -35.68
C ILE A 144 -7.02 -11.03 -35.51
N SER A 145 -6.55 -11.95 -36.35
CA SER A 145 -5.13 -12.27 -36.45
C SER A 145 -4.36 -11.10 -37.07
N ASP A 146 -3.16 -10.83 -36.57
CA ASP A 146 -2.27 -9.80 -37.09
C ASP A 146 -2.93 -8.41 -37.22
N TYR A 147 -3.66 -8.01 -36.17
CA TYR A 147 -4.29 -6.70 -36.07
C TYR A 147 -3.25 -5.56 -36.03
N ILE A 148 -2.12 -5.75 -35.37
CA ILE A 148 -1.00 -4.80 -35.34
C ILE A 148 0.02 -5.17 -36.41
N GLN A 149 -0.06 -4.51 -37.56
CA GLN A 149 0.83 -4.75 -38.70
C GLN A 149 2.01 -3.76 -38.75
N ASN A 150 1.98 -2.74 -37.89
CA ASN A 150 3.00 -1.70 -37.86
C ASN A 150 3.97 -1.93 -36.70
N ASP A 151 5.21 -2.31 -37.02
CA ASP A 151 6.27 -2.60 -36.04
C ASP A 151 6.76 -1.38 -35.27
N ASN A 152 6.44 -0.17 -35.74
CA ASN A 152 6.80 1.06 -35.05
C ASN A 152 5.84 1.38 -33.88
N LEU A 153 4.67 0.71 -33.80
CA LEU A 153 3.78 0.87 -32.65
C LEU A 153 4.40 0.21 -31.42
N LYS A 154 4.69 1.04 -30.41
CA LYS A 154 5.23 0.62 -29.13
C LYS A 154 4.31 1.05 -28.00
N PHE A 155 4.31 0.29 -26.91
CA PHE A 155 3.65 0.66 -25.68
C PHE A 155 4.69 0.89 -24.60
N GLU A 156 4.59 2.00 -23.91
CA GLU A 156 5.39 2.30 -22.73
C GLU A 156 4.59 1.95 -21.47
N ALA A 157 5.18 1.16 -20.57
CA ALA A 157 4.58 0.84 -19.29
C ALA A 157 4.81 1.97 -18.29
N ILE A 158 3.71 2.56 -17.81
CA ILE A 158 3.70 3.61 -16.79
C ILE A 158 3.29 3.00 -15.45
N LYS A 159 4.17 3.07 -14.45
CA LYS A 159 3.89 2.66 -13.07
C LYS A 159 3.39 3.87 -12.29
N LEU A 160 2.11 3.86 -11.94
CA LEU A 160 1.47 4.90 -11.14
C LEU A 160 1.33 4.40 -9.70
N LYS A 161 1.68 5.24 -8.73
CA LYS A 161 1.43 4.96 -7.30
C LYS A 161 -0.05 5.27 -7.00
N ASP A 162 -0.75 4.33 -6.39
CA ASP A 162 -2.12 4.51 -5.93
C ASP A 162 -2.08 5.14 -4.52
N GLU A 163 -2.17 6.47 -4.48
CA GLU A 163 -2.05 7.27 -3.25
C GLU A 163 -3.18 6.95 -2.24
N ILE A 164 -4.33 6.46 -2.71
CA ILE A 164 -5.52 6.17 -1.89
C ILE A 164 -5.31 4.93 -1.00
N LYS A 165 -4.35 4.05 -1.32
CA LYS A 165 -4.16 2.74 -0.66
C LYS A 165 -2.79 2.54 -0.03
N SER A 166 -2.20 3.61 0.51
CA SER A 166 -1.01 3.49 1.37
C SER A 166 -1.42 3.17 2.80
N TYR A 167 -0.89 2.07 3.35
CA TYR A 167 -1.10 1.69 4.75
C TYR A 167 0.21 1.77 5.50
N SER A 168 0.20 2.39 6.68
CA SER A 168 1.32 2.33 7.62
C SER A 168 0.88 1.80 8.97
N LYS A 169 1.53 0.73 9.45
CA LYS A 169 1.33 0.17 10.79
C LYS A 169 2.65 0.20 11.57
N PHE A 170 2.59 0.57 12.84
CA PHE A 170 3.71 0.36 13.77
C PHE A 170 3.95 -1.14 13.93
N LEU A 171 5.19 -1.56 13.71
CA LEU A 171 5.60 -2.96 13.81
C LEU A 171 6.25 -3.24 15.15
N ASP A 172 6.35 -4.53 15.45
CA ASP A 172 7.00 -5.02 16.66
C ASP A 172 8.47 -4.57 16.75
N GLY A 173 8.84 -4.10 17.93
CA GLY A 173 10.10 -3.43 18.22
C GLY A 173 10.08 -1.92 17.96
N SER A 174 8.92 -1.31 17.66
CA SER A 174 8.81 0.16 17.67
C SER A 174 8.87 0.66 19.10
N PHE A 175 9.73 1.64 19.39
CA PHE A 175 9.92 2.17 20.74
C PHE A 175 9.79 3.69 20.72
N LYS A 176 9.15 4.25 21.74
CA LYS A 176 9.01 5.70 21.91
C LYS A 176 9.20 6.06 23.37
N TYR A 177 9.89 7.15 23.65
CA TYR A 177 9.87 7.79 24.96
C TYR A 177 9.59 9.27 24.85
N GLN A 178 8.97 9.81 25.90
CA GLN A 178 8.56 11.20 25.99
C GLN A 178 8.94 11.80 27.34
N LEU A 179 9.38 13.05 27.33
CA LEU A 179 9.37 13.95 28.48
C LEU A 179 8.31 15.01 28.22
N ILE A 180 7.36 15.14 29.15
CA ILE A 180 6.15 15.96 29.00
C ILE A 180 6.20 17.07 30.05
N TYR A 181 6.06 18.32 29.63
CA TYR A 181 6.01 19.43 30.57
C TYR A 181 4.67 19.44 31.31
N SER A 182 4.71 19.44 32.63
CA SER A 182 3.53 19.36 33.50
C SER A 182 3.26 20.67 34.26
N GLY A 183 4.00 21.73 33.95
CA GLY A 183 3.86 23.05 34.57
C GLY A 183 4.95 23.35 35.61
N ARG A 184 4.82 24.52 36.23
CA ARG A 184 5.75 25.07 37.23
C ARG A 184 4.99 25.44 38.50
N ASP A 185 5.65 25.23 39.63
CA ASP A 185 5.17 25.53 40.97
C ASP A 185 6.30 26.19 41.77
N GLY A 186 6.22 27.51 41.97
CA GLY A 186 7.33 28.31 42.48
C GLY A 186 8.55 28.20 41.57
N ASN A 187 9.67 27.66 42.07
CA ASN A 187 10.88 27.41 41.27
C ASN A 187 10.99 25.97 40.75
N ASN A 188 10.02 25.12 41.08
CA ASN A 188 10.02 23.73 40.70
C ASN A 188 9.25 23.54 39.39
N ILE A 189 9.91 23.02 38.36
CA ILE A 189 9.23 22.53 37.16
C ILE A 189 8.93 21.04 37.30
N LYS A 190 7.77 20.63 36.79
CA LYS A 190 7.29 19.25 36.81
C LYS A 190 7.35 18.68 35.41
N ILE A 191 7.97 17.52 35.25
CA ILE A 191 8.09 16.83 33.96
C ILE A 191 7.69 15.37 34.15
N ALA A 192 6.83 14.84 33.28
CA ALA A 192 6.46 13.44 33.28
C ALA A 192 7.26 12.68 32.21
N TYR A 193 7.83 11.54 32.58
CA TYR A 193 8.48 10.60 31.67
C TYR A 193 7.55 9.44 31.34
N ARG A 194 7.45 9.06 30.06
CA ARG A 194 6.68 7.90 29.59
C ARG A 194 7.43 7.11 28.52
N GLU A 195 7.32 5.79 28.54
CA GLU A 195 7.79 4.91 27.47
C GLU A 195 6.63 4.13 26.82
N PHE A 196 6.80 3.82 25.53
CA PHE A 196 5.87 3.01 24.74
C PHE A 196 6.66 1.95 23.97
N LEU A 197 6.10 0.74 23.87
CA LEU A 197 6.60 -0.33 23.01
C LEU A 197 5.46 -0.79 22.11
N ASN A 198 5.69 -0.83 20.81
CA ASN A 198 4.71 -1.19 19.79
C ASN A 198 3.43 -0.35 19.91
N ASP A 199 3.60 0.94 20.18
CA ASP A 199 2.53 1.93 20.45
C ASP A 199 1.70 1.67 21.72
N MET A 200 2.08 0.69 22.55
CA MET A 200 1.46 0.43 23.85
C MET A 200 2.26 1.09 24.96
N ALA A 201 1.56 1.82 25.85
CA ALA A 201 2.18 2.45 27.01
C ALA A 201 2.79 1.40 27.96
N ARG A 202 4.05 1.60 28.33
CA ARG A 202 4.74 0.77 29.31
C ARG A 202 4.51 1.35 30.70
N ALA A 203 3.41 0.97 31.35
CA ALA A 203 2.98 1.54 32.62
C ALA A 203 4.06 1.54 33.72
N ALA A 204 4.91 0.50 33.77
CA ALA A 204 6.02 0.42 34.72
C ALA A 204 7.18 1.41 34.44
N PHE A 205 7.20 2.05 33.26
CA PHE A 205 8.21 3.00 32.80
C PHE A 205 7.62 4.41 32.73
N TYR A 206 7.02 4.81 33.85
CA TYR A 206 6.43 6.12 34.09
C TYR A 206 7.10 6.75 35.31
N GLN A 207 7.54 8.01 35.21
CA GLN A 207 8.12 8.74 36.35
C GLN A 207 7.69 10.21 36.32
N ASN A 208 7.36 10.76 37.49
CA ASN A 208 7.19 12.20 37.67
C ASN A 208 8.51 12.78 38.19
N LEU A 209 9.04 13.76 37.49
CA LEU A 209 10.33 14.41 37.75
C LEU A 209 10.06 15.84 38.21
N THR A 210 10.84 16.31 39.18
CA THR A 210 10.78 17.68 39.67
C THR A 210 12.20 18.25 39.68
N TYR A 211 12.38 19.45 39.12
CA TYR A 211 13.66 20.16 39.10
C TYR A 211 13.48 21.58 39.63
N ASN A 212 14.39 22.01 40.51
CA ASN A 212 14.42 23.36 41.06
C ASN A 212 15.28 24.27 40.18
N LEU A 213 14.65 25.24 39.51
CA LEU A 213 15.31 26.17 38.59
C LEU A 213 16.19 27.22 39.30
N ASN A 214 16.10 27.37 40.62
CA ASN A 214 17.05 28.21 41.37
C ASN A 214 18.43 27.55 41.50
N GLU A 215 18.47 26.21 41.53
CA GLU A 215 19.73 25.46 41.63
C GLU A 215 20.43 25.40 40.28
N SER A 216 19.65 25.20 39.20
CA SER A 216 20.17 25.17 37.84
C SER A 216 19.06 25.39 36.81
N THR A 217 19.36 26.15 35.77
CA THR A 217 18.52 26.23 34.57
C THR A 217 18.73 25.06 33.61
N ILE A 218 19.74 24.22 33.88
CA ILE A 218 20.02 23.01 33.13
C ILE A 218 19.50 21.81 33.91
N ILE A 219 18.58 21.07 33.29
CA ILE A 219 18.06 19.81 33.80
C ILE A 219 18.61 18.66 32.97
N ARG A 220 18.72 17.47 33.58
CA ARG A 220 19.11 16.26 32.88
C ARG A 220 18.25 15.09 33.34
N TYR A 221 17.71 14.35 32.38
CA TYR A 221 17.07 13.07 32.64
C TYR A 221 17.65 12.01 31.71
N LYS A 222 18.20 10.93 32.29
CA LYS A 222 19.01 9.94 31.55
C LYS A 222 20.10 10.67 30.74
N ASN A 223 20.18 10.42 29.44
CA ASN A 223 21.12 11.03 28.50
C ASN A 223 20.69 12.43 28.03
N ILE A 224 19.43 12.83 28.20
CA ILE A 224 18.94 14.10 27.66
C ILE A 224 19.24 15.28 28.58
N LYS A 225 19.96 16.28 28.07
CA LYS A 225 20.27 17.53 28.78
C LYS A 225 19.48 18.67 28.16
N ILE A 226 18.79 19.45 28.99
CA ILE A 226 17.89 20.52 28.54
C ILE A 226 18.23 21.80 29.29
N LYS A 227 18.43 22.90 28.57
CA LYS A 227 18.48 24.24 29.15
C LYS A 227 17.09 24.85 29.10
N VAL A 228 16.55 25.15 30.27
CA VAL A 228 15.31 25.91 30.42
C VAL A 228 15.64 27.39 30.27
N LEU A 229 14.95 28.06 29.37
CA LEU A 229 15.07 29.50 29.17
C LEU A 229 13.99 30.22 29.98
N GLU A 230 12.75 29.77 29.85
CA GLU A 230 11.59 30.30 30.57
C GLU A 230 10.61 29.16 30.87
N ALA A 231 9.94 29.22 32.01
CA ALA A 231 8.94 28.22 32.40
C ALA A 231 7.86 28.86 33.27
N THR A 232 6.59 28.59 32.95
CA THR A 232 5.39 29.05 33.66
C THR A 232 4.46 27.87 33.92
N ASN A 233 3.37 28.09 34.63
CA ASN A 233 2.30 27.10 34.76
C ASN A 233 1.56 26.79 33.44
N GLU A 234 1.88 27.48 32.34
CA GLU A 234 1.22 27.31 31.04
C GLU A 234 2.18 26.82 29.94
N SER A 235 3.44 27.23 29.98
CA SER A 235 4.40 26.95 28.91
C SER A 235 5.83 26.83 29.40
N ILE A 236 6.68 26.27 28.54
CA ILE A 236 8.13 26.20 28.73
C ILE A 236 8.84 26.52 27.42
N LYS A 237 9.82 27.41 27.50
CA LYS A 237 10.80 27.70 26.45
C LYS A 237 12.13 27.06 26.82
N TYR A 238 12.70 26.24 25.94
CA TYR A 238 13.88 25.44 26.24
C TYR A 238 14.74 25.17 25.01
N ILE A 239 15.93 24.62 25.27
CA ILE A 239 16.88 24.11 24.26
C ILE A 239 17.33 22.72 24.71
N VAL A 240 17.26 21.72 23.82
CA VAL A 240 17.94 20.44 24.05
C VAL A 240 19.41 20.60 23.70
N LEU A 241 20.29 20.29 24.65
CA LEU A 241 21.74 20.45 24.52
C LEU A 241 22.46 19.16 24.10
N GLU A 242 22.04 18.02 24.65
CA GLU A 242 22.70 16.71 24.47
C GLU A 242 21.66 15.58 24.51
N GLU A 243 21.95 14.48 23.82
CA GLU A 243 21.20 13.22 23.82
C GLU A 243 22.11 12.00 23.59
#